data_AF-A0A2C6MJK4-F1
#
_entry.id   AF-A0A2C6MJK4-F1
#
_cell.length_a   1.000
_cell.length_b   1.000
_cell.length_c   1.000
_cell.angle_alpha   90.00
_cell.angle_beta   90.00
_cell.angle_gamma   90.00
#
_symmetry.space_group_name_H-M   'P 1'
#
loop_
_entity.id
_entity.type
_entity.pdbx_description
1 polymer ?
#
loop_
_entity_poly.entity_id
_entity_poly.type
_entity_poly.pdbx_seq_one_letter_code
_entity_poly.pdbx_strand_id
1 'polypeptide(L)'
;MTIKRQSGILLHPTSLPSPYGIGDLGKEAFEFVDFLTRSRQKLWQVLPLNPAGYGESPFQSFSAFAGNPLLISIDRLVEQGLLTPQDIHPLPSFSEDRVEFARVRAYKEDLLRKAFTAFQNRLKAPEYQDFVAGAHWLGDYALFMALKQYFGGLPWNHWDASIALRQEQAMENFRQLLKQEIEYHFFLQFTFFRQWMALKRYANDRGIKIIGDLPIFVSYDSSDAWANPHLFELDELGNPAKVAGVPPDYFSETGQLWGNPHYRWAAMEKDDYKWWRERFKGLLETVDIIRIDHFRGFELTGKSPPARQRPLTVGG
;
A
#
# COMPACT_ATOMS: atom_id res chain seq x y z
N MET A 1 -26.04 -11.83 -5.31
CA MET A 1 -25.83 -11.60 -3.87
C MET A 1 -27.00 -10.76 -3.36
N THR A 2 -27.84 -11.28 -2.46
CA THR A 2 -28.95 -10.50 -1.90
C THR A 2 -28.44 -9.78 -0.65
N ILE A 3 -28.20 -8.48 -0.74
CA ILE A 3 -27.74 -7.68 0.40
C ILE A 3 -28.95 -7.38 1.28
N LYS A 4 -28.96 -7.93 2.50
CA LYS A 4 -29.94 -7.54 3.53
C LYS A 4 -29.66 -6.10 3.96
N ARG A 5 -30.67 -5.36 4.44
CA ARG A 5 -30.46 -3.99 4.96
C ARG A 5 -29.36 -3.98 6.02
N GLN A 6 -28.33 -3.19 5.78
CA GLN A 6 -27.15 -3.04 6.64
C GLN A 6 -26.73 -1.56 6.66
N SER A 7 -26.05 -1.15 7.73
CA SER A 7 -25.43 0.16 7.87
C SER A 7 -23.98 0.01 8.32
N GLY A 8 -23.18 1.05 8.12
CA GLY A 8 -21.79 1.08 8.52
C GLY A 8 -21.21 2.47 8.58
N ILE A 9 -19.94 2.54 8.96
CA ILE A 9 -19.17 3.77 9.06
C ILE A 9 -17.96 3.70 8.13
N LEU A 10 -17.71 4.79 7.41
CA LEU A 10 -16.46 5.04 6.71
C LEU A 10 -15.50 5.74 7.68
N LEU A 11 -14.41 5.06 8.04
CA LEU A 11 -13.33 5.63 8.86
C LEU A 11 -12.04 4.91 8.50
N HIS A 12 -11.05 5.63 7.98
CA HIS A 12 -9.76 5.00 7.68
C HIS A 12 -8.94 4.81 8.98
N PRO A 13 -8.13 3.74 9.13
CA PRO A 13 -7.39 3.51 10.37
C PRO A 13 -6.45 4.63 10.77
N THR A 14 -5.94 5.43 9.82
CA THR A 14 -5.09 6.60 10.15
C THR A 14 -5.80 7.67 10.96
N SER A 15 -7.14 7.70 10.94
CA SER A 15 -7.99 8.65 11.67
C SER A 15 -8.36 8.17 13.08
N LEU A 16 -7.90 6.99 13.50
CA LEU A 16 -8.09 6.52 14.87
C LEU A 16 -7.18 7.31 15.83
N PRO A 17 -7.63 7.56 17.08
CA PRO A 17 -6.93 8.44 18.02
C PRO A 17 -5.76 7.74 18.76
N SER A 18 -4.83 7.12 18.01
CA SER A 18 -3.62 6.51 18.58
C SER A 18 -2.63 7.59 19.05
N PRO A 19 -1.90 7.37 20.16
CA PRO A 19 -0.98 8.37 20.72
C PRO A 19 0.29 8.61 19.86
N TYR A 20 0.52 7.81 18.82
CA TYR A 20 1.75 7.85 18.00
C TYR A 20 1.65 8.75 16.76
N GLY A 21 0.78 9.77 16.81
CA GLY A 21 0.60 10.79 15.77
C GLY A 21 -0.16 10.36 14.51
N ILE A 22 -0.52 9.08 14.43
CA ILE A 22 -1.38 8.50 13.39
C ILE A 22 -2.12 7.31 13.99
N GLY A 23 -3.38 7.13 13.62
CA GLY A 23 -4.11 5.92 13.96
C GLY A 23 -3.43 4.65 13.43
N ASP A 24 -3.50 3.56 14.19
CA ASP A 24 -2.83 2.30 13.90
C ASP A 24 -3.72 1.08 14.21
N LEU A 25 -3.20 -0.13 14.02
CA LEU A 25 -3.92 -1.40 14.20
C LEU A 25 -3.90 -1.92 15.65
N GLY A 26 -3.77 -1.00 16.62
CA GLY A 26 -3.69 -1.23 18.05
C GLY A 26 -5.03 -1.12 18.75
N LYS A 27 -4.98 -0.79 20.04
CA LYS A 27 -6.12 -0.79 20.96
C LYS A 27 -7.32 -0.01 20.41
N GLU A 28 -7.10 1.18 19.88
CA GLU A 28 -8.13 2.10 19.40
C GLU A 28 -8.92 1.51 18.23
N ALA A 29 -8.28 0.69 17.38
CA ALA A 29 -8.96 -0.01 16.29
C ALA A 29 -9.92 -1.09 16.81
N PHE A 30 -9.53 -1.83 17.86
CA PHE A 30 -10.39 -2.83 18.49
C PHE A 30 -11.55 -2.16 19.24
N GLU A 31 -11.29 -1.04 19.92
CA GLU A 31 -12.34 -0.24 20.57
C GLU A 31 -13.32 0.35 19.56
N PHE A 32 -12.86 0.74 18.37
CA PHE A 32 -13.73 1.17 17.29
C PHE A 32 -14.63 0.04 16.79
N VAL A 33 -14.13 -1.20 16.66
CA VAL A 33 -14.97 -2.36 16.35
C VAL A 33 -16.02 -2.61 17.44
N ASP A 34 -15.66 -2.45 18.71
CA ASP A 34 -16.63 -2.57 19.80
C ASP A 34 -17.68 -1.44 19.76
N PHE A 35 -17.28 -0.23 19.39
CA PHE A 35 -18.20 0.87 19.14
C PHE A 35 -19.18 0.57 18.00
N LEU A 36 -18.69 0.03 16.87
CA LEU A 36 -19.55 -0.40 15.75
C LEU A 36 -20.56 -1.44 16.21
N THR A 37 -20.12 -2.40 17.01
CA THR A 37 -20.95 -3.47 17.57
C THR A 37 -22.04 -2.91 18.48
N ARG A 38 -21.68 -2.06 19.45
CA ARG A 38 -22.64 -1.40 20.36
C ARG A 38 -23.63 -0.51 19.61
N SER A 39 -23.18 0.13 18.54
CA SER A 39 -23.98 0.99 17.66
C SER A 39 -24.77 0.22 16.60
N ARG A 40 -24.77 -1.11 16.66
CA ARG A 40 -25.47 -2.03 15.74
C ARG A 40 -25.10 -1.86 14.26
N GLN A 41 -23.92 -1.33 13.99
CA GLN A 41 -23.36 -1.29 12.64
C GLN A 41 -22.98 -2.70 12.19
N LYS A 42 -22.88 -2.91 10.88
CA LYS A 42 -22.50 -4.19 10.26
C LYS A 42 -21.36 -4.06 9.27
N LEU A 43 -21.01 -2.84 8.88
CA LEU A 43 -19.99 -2.55 7.88
C LEU A 43 -19.00 -1.53 8.45
N TRP A 44 -17.71 -1.76 8.21
CA TRP A 44 -16.65 -0.78 8.38
C TRP A 44 -15.98 -0.57 7.03
N GLN A 45 -16.13 0.61 6.44
CA GLN A 45 -15.43 0.95 5.21
C GLN A 45 -14.11 1.65 5.51
N VAL A 46 -13.05 1.21 4.83
CA VAL A 46 -11.72 1.82 4.86
C VAL A 46 -11.34 2.28 3.44
N LEU A 47 -10.48 3.28 3.36
CA LEU A 47 -9.73 3.60 2.14
C LEU A 47 -8.66 2.51 1.87
N PRO A 48 -7.97 2.52 0.71
CA PRO A 48 -6.89 1.56 0.44
C PRO A 48 -5.87 1.52 1.59
N LEU A 49 -5.47 0.32 2.01
CA LEU A 49 -4.54 0.12 3.12
C LEU A 49 -3.07 0.09 2.67
N ASN A 50 -2.83 0.39 1.40
CA ASN A 50 -1.54 0.28 0.76
C ASN A 50 -0.59 1.42 1.19
N PRO A 51 0.75 1.22 1.15
CA PRO A 51 1.71 2.26 1.52
C PRO A 51 1.56 3.47 0.58
N ALA A 52 1.19 4.62 1.13
CA ALA A 52 1.00 5.84 0.35
C ALA A 52 2.33 6.35 -0.21
N GLY A 53 2.30 6.77 -1.47
CA GLY A 53 3.38 7.43 -2.17
C GLY A 53 3.22 8.94 -2.16
N TYR A 54 3.16 9.55 -3.34
CA TYR A 54 3.08 11.00 -3.48
C TYR A 54 1.82 11.58 -2.80
N GLY A 55 2.00 12.69 -2.08
CA GLY A 55 0.91 13.41 -1.42
C GLY A 55 0.20 12.65 -0.29
N GLU A 56 0.80 11.54 0.20
CA GLU A 56 0.22 10.68 1.24
C GLU A 56 -1.17 10.12 0.88
N SER A 57 -1.48 10.08 -0.43
CA SER A 57 -2.74 9.57 -0.95
C SER A 57 -2.76 8.04 -0.93
N PRO A 58 -3.76 7.41 -0.28
CA PRO A 58 -3.97 5.96 -0.36
C PRO A 58 -4.23 5.44 -1.78
N PHE A 59 -4.63 6.32 -2.71
CA PHE A 59 -4.91 5.99 -4.11
C PHE A 59 -3.67 6.10 -5.01
N GLN A 60 -2.55 6.58 -4.47
CA GLN A 60 -1.24 6.62 -5.15
C GLN A 60 -0.21 5.82 -4.35
N SER A 61 -0.35 4.50 -4.35
CA SER A 61 0.51 3.61 -3.56
C SER A 61 1.74 3.09 -4.33
N PHE A 62 2.80 2.77 -3.58
CA PHE A 62 3.97 2.03 -4.06
C PHE A 62 3.70 0.56 -4.38
N SER A 63 2.56 0.01 -3.97
CA SER A 63 2.17 -1.36 -4.30
C SER A 63 0.66 -1.55 -4.24
N ALA A 64 0.10 -2.31 -5.18
CA ALA A 64 -1.29 -2.73 -5.14
C ALA A 64 -1.57 -3.82 -4.07
N PHE A 65 -0.54 -4.42 -3.49
CA PHE A 65 -0.64 -5.58 -2.60
C PHE A 65 -0.15 -5.30 -1.17
N ALA A 66 0.93 -4.52 -1.03
CA ALA A 66 1.54 -4.27 0.27
C ALA A 66 0.62 -3.49 1.22
N GLY A 67 0.81 -3.65 2.52
CA GLY A 67 0.17 -2.87 3.57
C GLY A 67 1.04 -1.72 4.08
N ASN A 68 0.40 -0.64 4.52
CA ASN A 68 1.05 0.58 4.97
C ASN A 68 1.76 0.39 6.34
N PRO A 69 3.11 0.47 6.40
CA PRO A 69 3.85 0.31 7.65
C PRO A 69 3.49 1.35 8.73
N LEU A 70 2.99 2.53 8.35
CA LEU A 70 2.56 3.55 9.32
C LEU A 70 1.36 3.10 10.15
N LEU A 71 0.61 2.09 9.72
CA LEU A 71 -0.50 1.51 10.48
C LEU A 71 -0.06 0.44 11.48
N ILE A 72 1.22 0.03 11.50
CA ILE A 72 1.71 -0.93 12.50
C ILE A 72 1.60 -0.33 13.90
N SER A 73 0.91 -1.00 14.81
CA SER A 73 0.75 -0.61 16.20
C SER A 73 2.04 -0.80 16.98
N ILE A 74 2.49 0.26 17.65
CA ILE A 74 3.69 0.26 18.50
C ILE A 74 3.42 -0.51 19.80
N ASP A 75 2.25 -0.35 20.41
CA ASP A 75 1.85 -1.11 21.62
C ASP A 75 1.91 -2.62 21.37
N ARG A 76 1.39 -3.09 20.22
CA ARG A 76 1.47 -4.51 19.86
C ARG A 76 2.90 -5.01 19.67
N LEU A 77 3.83 -4.16 19.26
CA LEU A 77 5.26 -4.53 19.18
C LEU A 77 5.85 -4.66 20.59
N VAL A 78 5.42 -3.84 21.56
CA VAL A 78 5.79 -3.98 22.97
C VAL A 78 5.23 -5.27 23.57
N GLU A 79 3.94 -5.56 23.35
CA GLU A 79 3.30 -6.81 23.80
C GLU A 79 4.03 -8.06 23.29
N GLN A 80 4.60 -7.98 22.08
CA GLN A 80 5.35 -9.06 21.46
C GLN A 80 6.82 -9.15 21.90
N GLY A 81 7.26 -8.25 22.77
CA GLY A 81 8.66 -8.14 23.21
C GLY A 81 9.62 -7.77 22.08
N LEU A 82 9.14 -7.08 21.04
CA LEU A 82 9.97 -6.54 19.97
C LEU A 82 10.42 -5.11 20.27
N LEU A 83 9.67 -4.41 21.12
CA LEU A 83 10.03 -3.12 21.70
C LEU A 83 9.87 -3.19 23.21
N THR A 84 10.56 -2.29 23.92
CA THR A 84 10.34 -2.04 25.34
C THR A 84 9.56 -0.73 25.52
N PRO A 85 8.85 -0.53 26.65
CA PRO A 85 8.24 0.76 26.95
C PRO A 85 9.26 1.92 26.92
N GLN A 86 10.51 1.65 27.30
CA GLN A 86 11.60 2.64 27.27
C GLN A 86 11.96 3.08 25.86
N ASP A 87 11.79 2.23 24.84
CA ASP A 87 12.06 2.59 23.44
C ASP A 87 11.14 3.68 22.91
N ILE A 88 9.94 3.80 23.48
CA ILE A 88 8.91 4.76 23.08
C ILE A 88 9.24 6.17 23.59
N HIS A 89 10.04 6.28 24.67
CA HIS A 89 10.30 7.53 25.35
C HIS A 89 11.60 8.23 24.88
N PRO A 90 11.59 9.57 24.73
CA PRO A 90 10.43 10.46 24.89
C PRO A 90 9.44 10.34 23.73
N LEU A 91 8.14 10.26 24.04
CA LEU A 91 7.09 10.31 23.02
C LEU A 91 6.99 11.75 22.50
N PRO A 92 7.17 12.01 21.19
CA PRO A 92 7.01 13.33 20.64
C PRO A 92 5.57 13.83 20.81
N SER A 93 5.39 15.13 21.05
CA SER A 93 4.06 15.74 20.98
C SER A 93 3.63 15.86 19.52
N PHE A 94 2.63 15.07 19.14
CA PHE A 94 1.97 15.13 17.83
C PHE A 94 0.68 15.93 17.91
N SER A 95 0.24 16.47 16.78
CA SER A 95 -1.07 17.11 16.67
C SER A 95 -2.21 16.10 16.88
N GLU A 96 -3.22 16.47 17.67
CA GLU A 96 -4.44 15.66 17.85
C GLU A 96 -5.44 15.83 16.69
N ASP A 97 -5.32 16.92 15.92
CA ASP A 97 -6.27 17.27 14.86
C ASP A 97 -5.90 16.71 13.48
N ARG A 98 -4.61 16.42 13.24
CA ARG A 98 -4.09 16.02 11.93
C ARG A 98 -2.82 15.20 12.02
N VAL A 99 -2.63 14.34 11.02
CA VAL A 99 -1.42 13.51 10.88
C VAL A 99 -0.27 14.35 10.32
N GLU A 100 0.83 14.43 11.08
CA GLU A 100 2.09 15.05 10.66
C GLU A 100 2.99 13.99 10.00
N PHE A 101 2.63 13.53 8.79
CA PHE A 101 3.20 12.34 8.14
C PHE A 101 4.73 12.25 8.17
N ALA A 102 5.46 13.35 7.90
CA ALA A 102 6.92 13.34 7.91
C ALA A 102 7.49 13.04 9.32
N ARG A 103 6.93 13.65 10.37
CA ARG A 103 7.34 13.42 11.76
C ARG A 103 6.97 12.02 12.23
N VAL A 104 5.77 11.56 11.88
CA VAL A 104 5.29 10.21 12.18
C VAL A 104 6.16 9.16 11.50
N ARG A 105 6.50 9.34 10.21
CA ARG A 105 7.35 8.42 9.45
C ARG A 105 8.73 8.30 10.08
N ALA A 106 9.36 9.43 10.40
CA ALA A 106 10.67 9.42 11.07
C ALA A 106 10.61 8.69 12.42
N TYR A 107 9.62 9.03 13.26
CA TYR A 107 9.46 8.41 14.58
C TYR A 107 9.19 6.90 14.50
N LYS A 108 8.25 6.47 13.65
CA LYS A 108 7.91 5.05 13.51
C LYS A 108 9.02 4.27 12.83
N GLU A 109 9.78 4.85 11.90
CA GLU A 109 10.91 4.19 11.26
C GLU A 109 11.99 3.79 12.28
N ASP A 110 12.35 4.69 13.21
CA ASP A 110 13.31 4.40 14.28
C ASP A 110 12.86 3.21 15.15
N LEU A 111 11.57 3.19 15.53
CA LEU A 111 10.99 2.11 16.32
C LEU A 111 10.89 0.80 15.52
N LEU A 112 10.48 0.85 14.26
CA LEU A 112 10.34 -0.33 13.43
C LEU A 112 11.69 -0.98 13.13
N ARG A 113 12.77 -0.20 12.97
CA ARG A 113 14.15 -0.73 12.84
C ARG A 113 14.64 -1.40 14.11
N LYS A 114 14.34 -0.85 15.29
CA LYS A 114 14.62 -1.52 16.58
C LYS A 114 13.84 -2.84 16.69
N ALA A 115 12.54 -2.81 16.37
CA ALA A 115 11.69 -3.99 16.38
C ALA A 115 12.19 -5.07 15.42
N PHE A 116 12.68 -4.68 14.24
CA PHE A 116 13.29 -5.60 13.28
C PHE A 116 14.56 -6.25 13.84
N THR A 117 15.46 -5.48 14.47
CA THR A 117 16.65 -6.01 15.14
C THR A 117 16.28 -7.09 16.16
N ALA A 118 15.27 -6.85 17.00
CA ALA A 118 14.77 -7.84 17.95
C ALA A 118 14.11 -9.05 17.26
N PHE A 119 13.47 -8.83 16.11
CA PHE A 119 12.81 -9.85 15.31
C PHE A 119 13.78 -10.77 14.57
N GLN A 120 15.05 -10.41 14.36
CA GLN A 120 16.01 -11.24 13.61
C GLN A 120 16.13 -12.67 14.14
N ASN A 121 15.99 -12.85 15.46
CA ASN A 121 15.99 -14.18 16.11
C ASN A 121 14.75 -15.04 15.78
N ARG A 122 13.71 -14.44 15.21
CA ARG A 122 12.42 -15.05 14.85
C ARG A 122 12.25 -15.25 13.34
N LEU A 123 13.25 -14.91 12.53
CA LEU A 123 13.20 -15.11 11.07
C LEU A 123 13.01 -16.58 10.67
N LYS A 124 13.31 -17.55 11.54
CA LYS A 124 13.09 -18.98 11.29
C LYS A 124 11.73 -19.50 11.77
N ALA A 125 10.88 -18.63 12.34
CA ALA A 125 9.56 -19.04 12.80
C ALA A 125 8.71 -19.52 11.60
N PRO A 126 7.99 -20.66 11.71
CA PRO A 126 7.19 -21.18 10.61
C PRO A 126 6.17 -20.18 10.07
N GLU A 127 5.45 -19.47 10.95
CA GLU A 127 4.45 -18.44 10.54
C GLU A 127 5.06 -17.35 9.66
N TYR A 128 6.31 -16.94 9.94
CA TYR A 128 7.01 -15.95 9.13
C TYR A 128 7.46 -16.53 7.78
N GLN A 129 8.01 -17.74 7.77
CA GLN A 129 8.44 -18.42 6.55
C GLN A 129 7.25 -18.71 5.62
N ASP A 130 6.12 -19.14 6.18
CA ASP A 130 4.88 -19.40 5.45
C ASP A 130 4.33 -18.11 4.82
N PHE A 131 4.36 -16.99 5.55
CA PHE A 131 3.98 -15.68 5.01
C PHE A 131 4.89 -15.27 3.83
N VAL A 132 6.21 -15.36 4.00
CA VAL A 132 7.17 -14.99 2.96
C VAL A 132 7.01 -15.88 1.72
N ALA A 133 6.79 -17.19 1.90
CA ALA A 133 6.59 -18.12 0.81
C ALA A 133 5.23 -17.95 0.10
N GLY A 134 4.18 -17.57 0.83
CA GLY A 134 2.83 -17.40 0.29
C GLY A 134 2.61 -16.08 -0.46
N ALA A 135 3.39 -15.04 -0.16
CA ALA A 135 3.23 -13.71 -0.71
C ALA A 135 4.04 -13.50 -2.01
N HIS A 136 3.49 -13.92 -3.16
CA HIS A 136 4.16 -13.84 -4.47
C HIS A 136 4.68 -12.44 -4.87
N TRP A 137 4.04 -11.37 -4.37
CA TRP A 137 4.39 -9.98 -4.65
C TRP A 137 5.50 -9.43 -3.74
N LEU A 138 5.78 -10.10 -2.61
CA LEU A 138 6.59 -9.55 -1.52
C LEU A 138 8.04 -9.33 -1.93
N GLY A 139 8.63 -10.28 -2.67
CA GLY A 139 10.02 -10.20 -3.13
C GLY A 139 10.29 -8.98 -4.00
N ASP A 140 9.41 -8.71 -4.98
CA ASP A 140 9.52 -7.53 -5.85
C ASP A 140 9.23 -6.24 -5.09
N TYR A 141 8.22 -6.22 -4.21
CA TYR A 141 7.92 -5.05 -3.37
C TYR A 141 9.09 -4.66 -2.47
N ALA A 142 9.67 -5.62 -1.75
CA ALA A 142 10.76 -5.36 -0.81
C ALA A 142 12.02 -4.87 -1.53
N LEU A 143 12.36 -5.48 -2.67
CA LEU A 143 13.47 -5.01 -3.49
C LEU A 143 13.20 -3.61 -4.07
N PHE A 144 11.99 -3.35 -4.55
CA PHE A 144 11.58 -2.02 -5.04
C PHE A 144 11.76 -0.94 -3.95
N MET A 145 11.28 -1.20 -2.73
CA MET A 145 11.40 -0.23 -1.64
C MET A 145 12.85 -0.03 -1.19
N ALA A 146 13.64 -1.10 -1.13
CA ALA A 146 15.07 -1.02 -0.82
C ALA A 146 15.84 -0.22 -1.89
N LEU A 147 15.55 -0.46 -3.19
CA LEU A 147 16.11 0.31 -4.30
C LEU A 147 15.69 1.77 -4.23
N LYS A 148 14.41 2.04 -3.95
CA LYS A 148 13.91 3.39 -3.79
C LYS A 148 14.67 4.15 -2.71
N GLN A 149 14.96 3.51 -1.57
CA GLN A 149 15.80 4.11 -0.53
C GLN A 149 17.24 4.30 -1.01
N TYR A 150 17.84 3.30 -1.67
CA TYR A 150 19.21 3.36 -2.20
C TYR A 150 19.40 4.53 -3.19
N PHE A 151 18.43 4.76 -4.07
CA PHE A 151 18.41 5.84 -5.05
C PHE A 151 17.78 7.14 -4.51
N GLY A 152 17.74 7.34 -3.19
CA GLY A 152 17.33 8.62 -2.60
C GLY A 152 15.88 9.02 -2.82
N GLY A 153 14.98 8.05 -2.97
CA GLY A 153 13.55 8.25 -3.17
C GLY A 153 13.13 8.43 -4.63
N LEU A 154 14.06 8.43 -5.58
CA LEU A 154 13.77 8.60 -7.00
C LEU A 154 12.80 7.54 -7.53
N PRO A 155 11.95 7.89 -8.52
CA PRO A 155 11.12 6.90 -9.20
C PRO A 155 11.97 5.93 -10.02
N TRP A 156 11.44 4.75 -10.29
CA TRP A 156 12.24 3.63 -10.82
C TRP A 156 12.83 3.85 -12.21
N ASN A 157 12.28 4.75 -13.03
CA ASN A 157 12.85 5.14 -14.33
C ASN A 157 14.05 6.09 -14.23
N HIS A 158 14.36 6.59 -13.04
CA HIS A 158 15.53 7.42 -12.78
C HIS A 158 16.65 6.62 -12.09
N TRP A 159 16.45 5.32 -11.87
CA TRP A 159 17.52 4.43 -11.42
C TRP A 159 18.44 4.08 -12.59
N ASP A 160 19.58 3.43 -12.29
CA ASP A 160 20.45 2.90 -13.34
C ASP A 160 19.66 1.99 -14.30
N ALA A 161 19.85 2.16 -15.60
CA ALA A 161 19.06 1.48 -16.62
C ALA A 161 19.04 -0.05 -16.45
N SER A 162 20.14 -0.65 -15.96
CA SER A 162 20.22 -2.09 -15.74
C SER A 162 19.25 -2.59 -14.68
N ILE A 163 19.00 -1.82 -13.61
CA ILE A 163 18.05 -2.20 -12.55
C ILE A 163 16.64 -1.69 -12.84
N ALA A 164 16.50 -0.52 -13.48
CA ALA A 164 15.21 -0.02 -13.95
C ALA A 164 14.56 -1.01 -14.93
N LEU A 165 15.34 -1.60 -15.84
CA LEU A 165 14.91 -2.64 -16.79
C LEU A 165 15.03 -4.07 -16.26
N ARG A 166 15.36 -4.24 -14.97
CA ARG A 166 15.40 -5.55 -14.28
C ARG A 166 16.30 -6.59 -14.96
N GLN A 167 17.47 -6.17 -15.45
CA GLN A 167 18.47 -7.10 -15.98
C GLN A 167 18.88 -8.09 -14.88
N GLU A 168 18.92 -9.39 -15.20
CA GLU A 168 19.10 -10.46 -14.20
C GLU A 168 20.34 -10.26 -13.33
N GLN A 169 21.47 -9.89 -13.93
CA GLN A 169 22.71 -9.65 -13.18
C GLN A 169 22.59 -8.46 -12.22
N ALA A 170 21.94 -7.36 -12.64
CA ALA A 170 21.71 -6.21 -11.77
C ALA A 170 20.76 -6.57 -10.63
N MET A 171 19.69 -7.31 -10.93
CA MET A 171 18.74 -7.80 -9.93
C MET A 171 19.42 -8.65 -8.85
N GLU A 172 20.30 -9.59 -9.24
CA GLU A 172 21.03 -10.42 -8.28
C GLU A 172 22.02 -9.59 -7.45
N ASN A 173 22.79 -8.70 -8.10
CA ASN A 173 23.73 -7.82 -7.40
C ASN A 173 23.02 -6.96 -6.34
N PHE A 174 21.88 -6.36 -6.68
CA PHE A 174 21.11 -5.53 -5.74
C PHE A 174 20.41 -6.36 -4.66
N ARG A 175 19.95 -7.58 -4.96
CA ARG A 175 19.42 -8.50 -3.92
C ARG A 175 20.46 -8.84 -2.87
N GLN A 176 21.72 -9.04 -3.29
CA GLN A 176 22.82 -9.28 -2.38
C GLN A 176 23.22 -8.02 -1.61
N LEU A 177 23.38 -6.89 -2.32
CA LEU A 177 23.78 -5.61 -1.75
C LEU A 177 22.77 -5.09 -0.72
N LEU A 178 21.47 -5.23 -1.00
CA LEU A 178 20.38 -4.66 -0.19
C LEU A 178 19.67 -5.70 0.68
N LYS A 179 20.29 -6.87 0.90
CA LYS A 179 19.68 -8.00 1.59
C LYS A 179 19.02 -7.62 2.92
N GLN A 180 19.69 -6.83 3.77
CA GLN A 180 19.15 -6.44 5.08
C GLN A 180 17.92 -5.52 4.96
N GLU A 181 17.91 -4.59 4.01
CA GLU A 181 16.75 -3.71 3.78
C GLU A 181 15.57 -4.49 3.17
N ILE A 182 15.84 -5.48 2.30
CA ILE A 182 14.81 -6.40 1.79
C ILE A 182 14.18 -7.19 2.95
N GLU A 183 15.00 -7.75 3.85
CA GLU A 183 14.53 -8.47 5.03
C GLU A 183 13.74 -7.55 5.99
N TYR A 184 14.14 -6.28 6.13
CA TYR A 184 13.38 -5.28 6.88
C TYR A 184 11.98 -5.08 6.29
N HIS A 185 11.87 -4.92 4.97
CA HIS A 185 10.56 -4.80 4.32
C HIS A 185 9.72 -6.07 4.43
N PHE A 186 10.32 -7.27 4.41
CA PHE A 186 9.59 -8.51 4.71
C PHE A 186 9.00 -8.50 6.12
N PHE A 187 9.80 -8.10 7.11
CA PHE A 187 9.34 -7.95 8.49
C PHE A 187 8.18 -6.95 8.62
N LEU A 188 8.27 -5.79 7.96
CA LEU A 188 7.20 -4.79 7.99
C LEU A 188 5.88 -5.36 7.45
N GLN A 189 5.94 -6.03 6.31
CA GLN A 189 4.73 -6.64 5.71
C GLN A 189 4.19 -7.77 6.57
N PHE A 190 5.03 -8.68 7.05
CA PHE A 190 4.61 -9.73 7.97
C PHE A 190 3.89 -9.16 9.20
N THR A 191 4.49 -8.14 9.83
CA THR A 191 3.94 -7.48 11.00
C THR A 191 2.61 -6.80 10.70
N PHE A 192 2.53 -6.05 9.61
CA PHE A 192 1.28 -5.40 9.17
C PHE A 192 0.16 -6.43 8.98
N PHE A 193 0.39 -7.47 8.15
CA PHE A 193 -0.63 -8.45 7.83
C PHE A 193 -1.06 -9.24 9.07
N ARG A 194 -0.13 -9.57 9.96
CA ARG A 194 -0.45 -10.24 11.23
C ARG A 194 -1.37 -9.39 12.11
N GLN A 195 -1.09 -8.10 12.25
CA GLN A 195 -1.94 -7.18 13.02
C GLN A 195 -3.29 -6.94 12.34
N TRP A 196 -3.31 -6.71 11.02
CA TRP A 196 -4.52 -6.49 10.26
C TRP A 196 -5.45 -7.71 10.29
N MET A 197 -4.92 -8.91 10.08
CA MET A 197 -5.72 -10.14 10.11
C MET A 197 -6.26 -10.46 11.51
N ALA A 198 -5.55 -10.07 12.58
CA ALA A 198 -6.09 -10.16 13.94
C ALA A 198 -7.28 -9.22 14.14
N LEU A 199 -7.18 -7.97 13.67
CA LEU A 199 -8.28 -6.99 13.74
C LEU A 199 -9.48 -7.40 12.87
N LYS A 200 -9.23 -7.85 11.64
CA LYS A 200 -10.28 -8.37 10.74
C LYS A 200 -11.04 -9.53 11.38
N ARG A 201 -10.32 -10.49 11.97
CA ARG A 201 -10.93 -11.62 12.69
C ARG A 201 -11.81 -11.12 13.83
N TYR A 202 -11.30 -10.19 14.64
CA TYR A 202 -12.05 -9.59 15.75
C TYR A 202 -13.34 -8.90 15.30
N ALA A 203 -13.29 -8.17 14.18
CA ALA A 203 -14.46 -7.55 13.54
C ALA A 203 -15.46 -8.60 13.04
N ASN A 204 -14.97 -9.61 12.31
CA ASN A 204 -15.80 -10.66 11.73
C ASN A 204 -16.50 -11.50 12.81
N ASP A 205 -15.81 -11.83 13.91
CA ASP A 205 -16.37 -12.56 15.06
C ASP A 205 -17.51 -11.78 15.74
N ARG A 206 -17.55 -10.45 15.58
CA ARG A 206 -18.63 -9.56 16.06
C ARG A 206 -19.68 -9.26 14.99
N GLY A 207 -19.59 -9.89 13.82
CA GLY A 207 -20.49 -9.70 12.70
C GLY A 207 -20.34 -8.34 12.01
N ILE A 208 -19.17 -7.71 12.13
CA ILE A 208 -18.78 -6.52 11.36
C ILE A 208 -17.96 -6.98 10.16
N LYS A 209 -18.40 -6.64 8.95
CA LYS A 209 -17.63 -6.89 7.72
C LYS A 209 -16.84 -5.64 7.34
N ILE A 210 -15.66 -5.84 6.78
CA ILE A 210 -14.81 -4.77 6.29
C ILE A 210 -15.01 -4.57 4.78
N ILE A 211 -15.29 -3.33 4.38
CA ILE A 211 -15.31 -2.90 2.98
C ILE A 211 -13.95 -2.25 2.68
N GLY A 212 -13.16 -2.91 1.85
CA GLY A 212 -11.94 -2.33 1.29
C GLY A 212 -12.23 -1.52 0.04
N ASP A 213 -11.20 -0.81 -0.43
CA ASP A 213 -11.28 0.04 -1.61
C ASP A 213 -10.12 -0.30 -2.55
N LEU A 214 -10.44 -0.48 -3.83
CA LEU A 214 -9.50 -0.85 -4.89
C LEU A 214 -9.46 0.29 -5.91
N PRO A 215 -8.36 1.06 -5.96
CA PRO A 215 -8.10 2.01 -7.05
C PRO A 215 -7.98 1.24 -8.37
N ILE A 216 -8.73 1.61 -9.42
CA ILE A 216 -8.63 0.85 -10.68
C ILE A 216 -7.21 0.87 -11.24
N PHE A 217 -6.56 2.03 -11.26
CA PHE A 217 -5.19 2.19 -11.72
C PHE A 217 -4.19 2.03 -10.56
N VAL A 218 -2.96 1.63 -10.89
CA VAL A 218 -1.81 1.67 -9.96
C VAL A 218 -0.98 2.93 -10.20
N SER A 219 -0.17 3.34 -9.24
CA SER A 219 0.80 4.41 -9.46
C SER A 219 1.84 3.98 -10.50
N TYR A 220 2.37 4.94 -11.24
CA TYR A 220 3.52 4.68 -12.11
C TYR A 220 4.75 4.25 -11.29
N ASP A 221 5.08 5.03 -10.27
CA ASP A 221 6.18 4.76 -9.35
C ASP A 221 5.72 3.71 -8.31
N SER A 222 5.57 2.46 -8.75
CA SER A 222 5.16 1.34 -7.92
C SER A 222 5.94 0.07 -8.27
N SER A 223 6.01 -0.85 -7.30
CA SER A 223 6.57 -2.18 -7.52
C SER A 223 5.80 -2.95 -8.57
N ASP A 224 4.50 -2.69 -8.74
CA ASP A 224 3.65 -3.38 -9.72
C ASP A 224 4.04 -3.02 -11.15
N ALA A 225 4.18 -1.72 -11.43
CA ALA A 225 4.56 -1.21 -12.73
C ALA A 225 6.01 -1.57 -13.08
N TRP A 226 6.91 -1.47 -12.10
CA TRP A 226 8.31 -1.85 -12.26
C TRP A 226 8.49 -3.35 -12.50
N ALA A 227 7.81 -4.22 -11.74
CA ALA A 227 7.95 -5.67 -11.87
C ALA A 227 7.20 -6.27 -13.06
N ASN A 228 6.15 -5.60 -13.55
CA ASN A 228 5.29 -6.09 -14.63
C ASN A 228 5.14 -5.09 -15.79
N PRO A 229 6.23 -4.54 -16.35
CA PRO A 229 6.15 -3.43 -17.31
C PRO A 229 5.38 -3.80 -18.59
N HIS A 230 5.37 -5.08 -18.96
CA HIS A 230 4.62 -5.62 -20.10
C HIS A 230 3.09 -5.49 -19.97
N LEU A 231 2.58 -5.27 -18.76
CA LEU A 231 1.16 -5.09 -18.48
C LEU A 231 0.69 -3.63 -18.62
N PHE A 232 1.62 -2.70 -18.86
CA PHE A 232 1.37 -1.26 -18.87
C PHE A 232 1.84 -0.60 -20.16
N GLU A 233 1.22 0.52 -20.53
CA GLU A 233 1.59 1.31 -21.69
C GLU A 233 2.82 2.19 -21.40
N LEU A 234 3.98 1.55 -21.43
CA LEU A 234 5.29 2.15 -21.20
C LEU A 234 6.15 2.15 -22.48
N ASP A 235 7.03 3.13 -22.62
CA ASP A 235 8.05 3.17 -23.68
C ASP A 235 9.25 2.24 -23.37
N GLU A 236 10.23 2.17 -24.28
CA GLU A 236 11.42 1.30 -24.14
C GLU A 236 12.31 1.65 -22.94
N LEU A 237 12.22 2.89 -22.44
CA LEU A 237 12.93 3.37 -21.25
C LEU A 237 12.08 3.23 -19.98
N GLY A 238 10.86 2.70 -20.09
CA GLY A 238 9.94 2.50 -18.99
C GLY A 238 9.11 3.74 -18.62
N ASN A 239 9.13 4.83 -19.39
CA ASN A 239 8.29 6.00 -19.11
C ASN A 239 6.84 5.76 -19.55
N PRO A 240 5.82 6.39 -18.89
CA PRO A 240 4.44 6.28 -19.34
C PRO A 240 4.24 6.87 -20.74
N ALA A 241 3.88 6.04 -21.72
CA ALA A 241 3.50 6.51 -23.05
C ALA A 241 2.08 7.11 -23.06
N LYS A 242 1.21 6.58 -22.19
CA LYS A 242 -0.18 7.01 -22.01
C LYS A 242 -0.53 7.02 -20.53
N VAL A 243 -1.11 8.12 -20.06
CA VAL A 243 -1.49 8.31 -18.64
C VAL A 243 -3.00 8.42 -18.46
N ALA A 244 -3.47 7.98 -17.30
CA ALA A 244 -4.87 8.03 -16.92
C ALA A 244 -5.31 9.45 -16.58
N GLY A 245 -6.60 9.68 -16.79
CA GLY A 245 -7.27 10.93 -16.51
C GLY A 245 -8.73 10.86 -16.95
N VAL A 246 -9.48 11.91 -16.63
CA VAL A 246 -10.82 12.12 -17.14
C VAL A 246 -10.83 13.34 -18.06
N PRO A 247 -11.53 13.28 -19.21
CA PRO A 247 -11.67 14.44 -20.07
C PRO A 247 -12.46 15.56 -19.37
N PRO A 248 -12.44 16.79 -19.91
CA PRO A 248 -13.34 17.84 -19.47
C PRO A 248 -14.79 17.37 -19.40
N ASP A 249 -15.49 17.82 -18.37
CA ASP A 249 -16.93 17.63 -18.22
C ASP A 249 -17.58 18.92 -17.70
N TYR A 250 -18.89 18.87 -17.46
CA TYR A 250 -19.63 20.04 -16.96
C TYR A 250 -19.15 20.53 -15.58
N PHE A 251 -18.40 19.70 -14.82
CA PHE A 251 -17.85 20.05 -13.52
C PHE A 251 -16.37 20.48 -13.56
N SER A 252 -15.62 20.15 -14.62
CA SER A 252 -14.23 20.57 -14.83
C SER A 252 -13.95 20.88 -16.30
N GLU A 253 -13.69 22.15 -16.62
CA GLU A 253 -13.36 22.62 -17.98
C GLU A 253 -12.04 22.03 -18.54
N THR A 254 -11.12 21.59 -17.67
CA THR A 254 -9.82 21.05 -18.07
C THR A 254 -9.70 19.53 -17.90
N GLY A 255 -10.71 18.88 -17.34
CA GLY A 255 -10.65 17.48 -16.95
C GLY A 255 -9.68 17.26 -15.78
N GLN A 256 -9.12 16.06 -15.67
CA GLN A 256 -8.09 15.74 -14.67
C GLN A 256 -7.06 14.81 -15.30
N LEU A 257 -5.77 15.07 -15.06
CA LEU A 257 -4.67 14.21 -15.45
C LEU A 257 -4.09 13.57 -14.18
N TRP A 258 -4.21 12.25 -14.05
CA TRP A 258 -3.85 11.53 -12.82
C TRP A 258 -2.43 10.96 -12.85
N GLY A 259 -1.87 10.76 -14.05
CA GLY A 259 -0.49 10.33 -14.23
C GLY A 259 -0.26 8.82 -14.08
N ASN A 260 -1.28 8.03 -13.74
CA ASN A 260 -1.17 6.57 -13.66
C ASN A 260 -0.94 5.96 -15.06
N PRO A 261 -0.12 4.91 -15.21
CA PRO A 261 0.06 4.24 -16.49
C PRO A 261 -1.22 3.49 -16.89
N HIS A 262 -1.54 3.50 -18.18
CA HIS A 262 -2.63 2.69 -18.70
C HIS A 262 -2.28 1.20 -18.76
N TYR A 263 -3.29 0.35 -18.60
CA TYR A 263 -3.15 -1.09 -18.79
C TYR A 263 -3.10 -1.48 -20.27
N ARG A 264 -2.22 -2.42 -20.60
CA ARG A 264 -2.24 -3.18 -21.85
C ARG A 264 -3.24 -4.34 -21.72
N TRP A 265 -4.53 -4.06 -21.79
CA TRP A 265 -5.59 -5.06 -21.61
C TRP A 265 -5.43 -6.28 -22.52
N ALA A 266 -5.02 -6.08 -23.78
CA ALA A 266 -4.74 -7.17 -24.72
C ALA A 266 -3.54 -8.05 -24.30
N ALA A 267 -2.59 -7.53 -23.51
CA ALA A 267 -1.52 -8.33 -22.94
C ALA A 267 -2.03 -9.16 -21.76
N MET A 268 -2.83 -8.55 -20.87
CA MET A 268 -3.46 -9.23 -19.74
C MET A 268 -4.45 -10.32 -20.16
N GLU A 269 -5.15 -10.15 -21.28
CA GLU A 269 -6.08 -11.16 -21.79
C GLU A 269 -5.38 -12.50 -22.13
N LYS A 270 -4.10 -12.45 -22.53
CA LYS A 270 -3.32 -13.64 -22.93
C LYS A 270 -3.09 -14.63 -21.80
N ASP A 271 -3.11 -14.18 -20.55
CA ASP A 271 -2.94 -15.02 -19.35
C ASP A 271 -4.21 -15.10 -18.49
N ASP A 272 -5.36 -14.82 -19.11
CA ASP A 272 -6.67 -14.79 -18.44
C ASP A 272 -6.64 -13.83 -17.24
N TYR A 273 -6.10 -12.63 -17.46
CA TYR A 273 -6.04 -11.52 -16.51
C TYR A 273 -5.41 -11.92 -15.17
N LYS A 274 -4.34 -12.72 -15.20
CA LYS A 274 -3.73 -13.32 -14.00
C LYS A 274 -3.40 -12.28 -12.93
N TRP A 275 -2.74 -11.18 -13.31
CA TRP A 275 -2.38 -10.10 -12.38
C TRP A 275 -3.60 -9.51 -11.66
N TRP A 276 -4.70 -9.28 -12.38
CA TRP A 276 -5.94 -8.78 -11.80
C TRP A 276 -6.60 -9.80 -10.87
N ARG A 277 -6.62 -11.09 -11.24
CA ARG A 277 -7.15 -12.16 -10.39
C ARG A 277 -6.37 -12.26 -9.08
N GLU A 278 -5.04 -12.22 -9.14
CA GLU A 278 -4.19 -12.21 -7.94
C GLU A 278 -4.42 -10.96 -7.09
N ARG A 279 -4.60 -9.78 -7.71
CA ARG A 279 -4.94 -8.55 -7.00
C ARG A 279 -6.27 -8.64 -6.25
N PHE A 280 -7.32 -9.14 -6.91
CA PHE A 280 -8.62 -9.38 -6.26
C PHE A 280 -8.52 -10.41 -5.15
N LYS A 281 -7.81 -11.52 -5.39
CA LYS A 281 -7.62 -12.58 -4.41
C LYS A 281 -6.92 -12.06 -3.15
N GLY A 282 -5.78 -11.38 -3.29
CA GLY A 282 -5.04 -10.80 -2.18
C GLY A 282 -5.87 -9.77 -1.40
N LEU A 283 -6.64 -8.92 -2.09
CA LEU A 283 -7.51 -7.97 -1.40
C LEU A 283 -8.65 -8.69 -0.64
N LEU A 284 -9.29 -9.70 -1.23
CA LEU A 284 -10.35 -10.50 -0.55
C LEU A 284 -9.84 -11.32 0.65
N GLU A 285 -8.55 -11.60 0.73
CA GLU A 285 -7.96 -12.18 1.95
C GLU A 285 -8.01 -11.16 3.11
N THR A 286 -7.86 -9.87 2.81
CA THR A 286 -7.77 -8.78 3.80
C THR A 286 -9.07 -8.05 4.08
N VAL A 287 -10.08 -8.12 3.20
CA VAL A 287 -11.40 -7.49 3.38
C VAL A 287 -12.53 -8.43 2.99
N ASP A 288 -13.77 -8.13 3.36
CA ASP A 288 -14.91 -9.00 3.07
C ASP A 288 -15.72 -8.54 1.85
N ILE A 289 -15.60 -7.25 1.49
CA ILE A 289 -16.26 -6.61 0.35
C ILE A 289 -15.25 -5.65 -0.29
N ILE A 290 -15.19 -5.63 -1.62
CA ILE A 290 -14.35 -4.70 -2.37
C ILE A 290 -15.23 -3.64 -3.03
N ARG A 291 -15.01 -2.37 -2.69
CA ARG A 291 -15.39 -1.24 -3.52
C ARG A 291 -14.34 -1.09 -4.62
N ILE A 292 -14.77 -1.01 -5.87
CA ILE A 292 -13.86 -0.68 -6.98
C ILE A 292 -14.05 0.80 -7.31
N ASP A 293 -13.00 1.57 -7.09
CA ASP A 293 -12.95 2.97 -7.51
C ASP A 293 -12.88 3.08 -9.03
N HIS A 294 -13.54 4.11 -9.57
CA HIS A 294 -13.61 4.37 -11.01
C HIS A 294 -13.98 3.15 -11.88
N PHE A 295 -14.97 2.35 -11.44
CA PHE A 295 -15.42 1.11 -12.10
C PHE A 295 -15.68 1.26 -13.61
N ARG A 296 -16.17 2.42 -14.07
CA ARG A 296 -16.39 2.72 -15.49
C ARG A 296 -15.12 2.58 -16.36
N GLY A 297 -13.93 2.65 -15.77
CA GLY A 297 -12.67 2.42 -16.47
C GLY A 297 -12.52 1.00 -17.05
N PHE A 298 -13.29 0.01 -16.58
CA PHE A 298 -13.35 -1.32 -17.20
C PHE A 298 -14.14 -1.33 -18.52
N GLU A 299 -15.09 -0.41 -18.69
CA GLU A 299 -15.90 -0.30 -19.92
C GLU A 299 -15.21 0.57 -20.97
N LEU A 300 -14.56 1.67 -20.57
CA LEU A 300 -14.06 2.71 -21.47
C LEU A 300 -12.66 2.45 -22.06
N THR A 301 -12.33 1.20 -22.39
CA THR A 301 -11.03 0.84 -22.97
C THR A 301 -10.78 1.59 -24.29
N GLY A 302 -9.93 2.63 -24.27
CA GLY A 302 -9.40 3.27 -25.49
C GLY A 302 -9.29 4.80 -25.52
N LYS A 303 -10.05 5.56 -24.72
CA LYS A 303 -10.19 7.03 -24.94
C LYS A 303 -9.35 7.97 -24.07
N SER A 304 -8.18 7.57 -23.59
CA SER A 304 -7.30 8.51 -22.84
C SER A 304 -6.32 9.28 -23.74
N PRO A 305 -6.00 10.54 -23.41
CA PRO A 305 -5.02 11.33 -24.14
C PRO A 305 -3.58 10.79 -23.98
N PRO A 306 -2.68 11.02 -24.95
CA PRO A 306 -1.26 10.69 -24.81
C PRO A 306 -0.62 11.49 -23.67
N ALA A 307 0.43 10.94 -23.04
CA ALA A 307 1.19 11.64 -22.02
C ALA A 307 1.94 12.84 -22.64
N ARG A 308 1.35 14.03 -22.63
CA ARG A 308 2.09 15.25 -23.01
C ARG A 308 2.90 15.72 -21.83
N GLN A 309 4.24 15.65 -21.92
CA GLN A 309 5.12 16.45 -21.08
C GLN A 309 4.83 17.93 -21.38
N ARG A 310 4.23 18.66 -20.43
CA ARG A 310 4.39 20.12 -20.42
C ARG A 310 5.64 20.41 -19.58
N PRO A 311 6.63 21.16 -20.10
CA PRO A 311 7.66 21.71 -19.24
C PRO A 311 6.96 22.58 -18.20
N LEU A 312 7.33 22.43 -16.92
CA LEU A 312 7.04 23.43 -15.91
C LEU A 312 7.76 24.72 -16.34
N THR A 313 7.06 25.58 -17.09
CA THR A 313 7.47 26.97 -17.23
C THR A 313 7.30 27.61 -15.88
N VAL A 314 8.42 27.76 -15.16
CA VAL A 314 8.53 28.70 -14.04
C VAL A 314 8.26 30.08 -14.63
N GLY A 315 7.11 30.64 -14.32
CA GLY A 315 6.74 31.99 -14.73
C GLY A 315 7.29 33.01 -13.74
N GLY A 316 8.03 33.98 -14.28
CA GLY A 316 8.13 35.38 -13.82
C GLY A 316 8.86 35.63 -12.51
#